data_AF-A0A2H6JQI9-F1
#
_entry.id   AF-A0A2H6JQI9-F1
#
_cell.length_a   1.000
_cell.length_b   1.000
_cell.length_c   1.000
_cell.angle_alpha   90.00
_cell.angle_beta   90.00
_cell.angle_gamma   90.00
#
_symmetry.space_group_name_H-M   'P 1'
#
loop_
_entity.id
_entity.type
_entity.pdbx_description
1 polymer ?
#
loop_
_entity_poly.entity_id
_entity_poly.type
_entity_poly.pdbx_seq_one_letter_code
_entity_poly.pdbx_strand_id
1 'polypeptide(L)'
;MIAGFNSKLFRPQTVTGMRQHVAVRAVPEVSPRLLRLVTVILFTGIVVVFSVGQFMHGRIESAAGRIDQLQTVRFQAGNENISLLAARAQLASRKNVVKQAAQRFQLMVPGKGQVRYL
;
A
#
# COMPACT_ATOMS: atom_id res chain seq x y z
N MET A 1 -0.86 26.40 -104.53
CA MET A 1 -1.37 25.74 -103.31
C MET A 1 -1.17 24.25 -103.46
N ILE A 2 -0.06 23.72 -102.93
CA ILE A 2 0.12 22.29 -102.59
C ILE A 2 0.94 22.33 -101.29
N ALA A 3 0.34 21.83 -100.21
CA ALA A 3 0.91 21.71 -98.87
C ALA A 3 2.18 20.85 -98.91
N GLY A 4 3.28 21.22 -98.25
CA GLY A 4 3.40 21.15 -96.80
C GLY A 4 4.01 19.80 -96.40
N PHE A 5 5.34 19.71 -96.37
CA PHE A 5 6.06 18.61 -95.70
C PHE A 5 7.05 19.21 -94.69
N ASN A 6 6.52 19.57 -93.53
CA ASN A 6 7.30 19.78 -92.31
C ASN A 6 7.74 18.40 -91.81
N SER A 7 8.98 18.01 -92.09
CA SER A 7 9.60 16.82 -91.50
C SER A 7 9.92 17.07 -90.03
N LYS A 8 8.89 16.96 -89.18
CA LYS A 8 9.10 16.81 -87.74
C LYS A 8 9.83 15.50 -87.52
N LEU A 9 11.13 15.59 -87.20
CA LEU A 9 11.96 14.50 -86.70
C LEU A 9 11.19 13.77 -85.59
N PHE A 10 10.75 12.56 -85.90
CA PHE A 10 10.10 11.66 -84.98
C PHE A 10 11.15 11.20 -83.97
N ARG A 11 11.21 11.87 -82.82
CA ARG A 11 12.09 11.50 -81.72
C ARG A 11 11.46 10.28 -81.04
N PRO A 12 12.09 9.09 -81.06
CA PRO A 12 11.57 7.96 -80.33
C PRO A 12 11.62 8.31 -78.84
N GLN A 13 10.44 8.39 -78.21
CA GLN A 13 10.36 8.43 -76.76
C GLN A 13 10.89 7.09 -76.26
N THR A 14 12.15 7.11 -75.82
CA THR A 14 12.72 6.05 -75.00
C THR A 14 11.74 5.81 -73.86
N VAL A 15 11.18 4.60 -73.82
CA VAL A 15 10.41 4.09 -72.69
C VAL A 15 11.41 3.93 -71.53
N THR A 16 11.77 5.05 -70.91
CA THR A 16 12.59 5.10 -69.72
C THR A 16 11.70 4.75 -68.55
N GLY A 17 11.78 3.47 -68.17
CA GLY A 17 11.45 3.00 -66.85
C GLY A 17 9.98 3.15 -66.48
N MET A 18 9.21 2.11 -66.76
CA MET A 18 8.04 1.79 -65.94
C MET A 18 8.57 1.35 -64.55
N ARG A 19 9.15 2.29 -63.80
CA ARG A 19 9.35 2.14 -62.36
C ARG A 19 7.98 2.29 -61.76
N GLN A 20 7.31 1.16 -61.65
CA GLN A 20 6.16 0.96 -60.80
C GLN A 20 6.53 1.57 -59.43
N HIS A 21 6.04 2.78 -59.17
CA HIS A 21 6.07 3.35 -57.85
C HIS A 21 5.17 2.47 -57.01
N VAL A 22 5.75 1.43 -56.42
CA VAL A 22 5.17 0.72 -55.30
C VAL A 22 4.97 1.81 -54.26
N ALA A 23 3.71 2.17 -54.01
CA ALA A 23 3.35 3.06 -52.94
C ALA A 23 3.80 2.39 -51.64
N VAL A 24 5.02 2.70 -51.21
CA VAL A 24 5.51 2.39 -49.88
C VAL A 24 4.51 3.08 -48.97
N ARG A 25 3.71 2.25 -48.30
CA ARG A 25 2.67 2.64 -47.35
C ARG A 25 3.31 3.67 -46.41
N ALA A 26 3.03 4.95 -46.64
CA ALA A 26 3.57 6.01 -45.83
C ALA A 26 3.13 5.73 -44.40
N VAL A 27 4.11 5.48 -43.52
CA VAL A 27 3.87 5.47 -42.08
C VAL A 27 3.16 6.79 -41.79
N PRO A 28 1.99 6.80 -41.13
CA PRO A 28 1.30 8.04 -40.88
C PRO A 28 2.25 8.92 -40.07
N GLU A 29 2.69 10.04 -40.66
CA GLU A 29 3.52 11.00 -39.94
C GLU A 29 2.68 11.56 -38.80
N VAL A 30 3.00 11.11 -37.59
CA VAL A 30 2.35 11.56 -36.37
C VAL A 30 2.63 13.06 -36.25
N SER A 31 1.58 13.88 -36.32
CA SER A 31 1.78 15.32 -36.23
C SER A 31 2.43 15.68 -34.89
N PRO A 32 3.39 16.61 -34.85
CA PRO A 32 4.06 17.00 -33.61
C PRO A 32 3.08 17.57 -32.57
N ARG A 33 1.94 18.10 -33.03
CA ARG A 33 0.84 18.55 -32.16
C ARG A 33 0.11 17.38 -31.49
N LEU A 34 -0.13 16.30 -32.22
CA LEU A 34 -0.73 15.08 -31.68
C LEU A 34 0.21 14.45 -30.65
N LEU A 35 1.50 14.35 -30.97
CA LEU A 35 2.50 13.80 -30.06
C LEU A 35 2.57 14.61 -28.75
N ARG A 36 2.53 15.94 -28.84
CA ARG A 36 2.53 16.83 -27.68
C ARG A 36 1.26 16.71 -26.83
N LEU A 37 0.10 16.54 -27.47
CA LEU A 37 -1.16 16.31 -26.77
C LEU A 37 -1.15 14.98 -26.02
N VAL A 38 -0.72 13.91 -26.69
CA VAL A 38 -0.63 12.58 -26.09
C VAL A 38 0.35 12.58 -24.92
N THR A 39 1.53 13.19 -25.06
CA THR A 39 2.50 13.26 -23.97
C THR A 39 1.99 14.06 -22.78
N VAL A 40 1.31 15.18 -23.01
CA VAL A 40 0.69 15.97 -21.91
C VAL A 40 -0.34 15.13 -21.18
N ILE A 41 -1.28 14.49 -21.90
CA ILE A 41 -2.33 13.65 -21.30
C ILE A 41 -1.72 12.50 -20.50
N LEU A 42 -0.67 11.86 -21.03
CA LEU A 42 0.01 10.76 -20.36
C LEU A 42 0.66 11.25 -19.06
N PHE A 43 1.33 12.40 -19.10
CA PHE A 43 1.95 13.01 -17.93
C PHE A 43 0.93 13.41 -16.87
N THR A 44 -0.18 14.05 -17.24
CA THR A 44 -1.24 14.37 -16.28
C THR A 44 -1.84 13.11 -15.68
N GLY A 45 -2.08 12.07 -16.48
CA GLY A 45 -2.57 10.78 -15.99
C GLY A 45 -1.63 10.16 -14.96
N ILE A 46 -0.33 10.12 -15.25
CA ILE A 46 0.69 9.61 -14.32
C ILE A 46 0.71 10.42 -13.03
N VAL A 47 0.70 11.76 -13.12
CA VAL A 47 0.70 12.64 -11.94
C VAL A 47 -0.53 12.41 -11.07
N VAL A 48 -1.71 12.25 -11.67
CA VAL A 48 -2.95 12.00 -10.92
C VAL A 48 -2.88 10.65 -10.20
N VAL A 49 -2.51 9.57 -10.91
CA VAL A 49 -2.40 8.23 -10.32
C VAL A 49 -1.36 8.21 -9.20
N PHE A 50 -0.20 8.84 -9.42
CA PHE A 50 0.84 8.92 -8.41
C PHE A 50 0.39 9.70 -7.17
N SER A 51 -0.27 10.84 -7.37
CA SER A 51 -0.78 11.67 -6.26
C SER A 51 -1.82 10.92 -5.42
N VAL A 52 -2.75 10.22 -6.07
CA VAL A 52 -3.74 9.38 -5.38
C VAL A 52 -3.06 8.23 -4.63
N GLY A 53 -2.08 7.58 -5.26
CA GLY A 53 -1.30 6.51 -4.64
C GLY A 53 -0.56 6.98 -3.38
N GLN A 54 0.13 8.11 -3.44
CA GLN A 54 0.84 8.70 -2.30
C GLN A 54 -0.12 9.12 -1.18
N PHE A 55 -1.27 9.70 -1.53
CA PHE A 55 -2.29 10.05 -0.56
C PHE A 55 -2.85 8.82 0.17
N MET A 56 -3.12 7.74 -0.55
CA MET A 56 -3.57 6.48 0.03
C MET A 56 -2.48 5.83 0.89
N HIS A 57 -1.22 5.88 0.45
CA HIS A 57 -0.10 5.34 1.21
C HIS A 57 0.03 6.04 2.57
N GLY A 58 -0.03 7.37 2.62
CA GLY A 58 0.01 8.13 3.87
C GLY A 58 -1.18 7.82 4.79
N ARG A 59 -2.37 7.55 4.23
CA ARG A 59 -3.52 7.09 5.03
C ARG A 59 -3.28 5.72 5.66
N ILE A 60 -2.74 4.78 4.88
CA ILE A 60 -2.46 3.41 5.35
C ILE A 60 -1.38 3.44 6.45
N GLU A 61 -0.32 4.23 6.27
CA GLU A 61 0.76 4.36 7.25
C GLU A 61 0.24 4.97 8.57
N SER A 62 -0.62 5.99 8.48
CA SER A 62 -1.27 6.58 9.66
C SER A 62 -2.21 5.60 10.38
N ALA A 63 -2.86 4.70 9.64
CA ALA A 63 -3.74 3.68 10.21
C ALA A 63 -2.95 2.54 10.85
N ALA A 64 -1.86 2.10 10.20
CA ALA A 64 -0.94 1.10 10.74
C ALA A 64 -0.31 1.57 12.06
N GLY A 65 0.13 2.84 12.14
CA GLY A 65 0.66 3.41 13.38
C GLY A 65 -0.36 3.41 14.53
N ARG A 66 -1.66 3.64 14.23
CA ARG A 66 -2.72 3.55 15.26
C ARG A 66 -2.96 2.12 15.73
N ILE A 67 -2.88 1.14 14.81
CA ILE A 67 -3.03 -0.28 15.16
C ILE A 67 -1.91 -0.71 16.10
N ASP A 68 -0.67 -0.28 15.84
CA ASP A 68 0.48 -0.61 16.67
C ASP A 68 0.39 0.03 18.07
N GLN A 69 -0.11 1.26 18.16
CA GLN A 69 -0.44 1.91 19.43
C GLN A 69 -1.52 1.14 20.20
N LEU A 70 -2.60 0.74 19.53
CA LEU A 70 -3.68 -0.05 20.13
C LEU A 70 -3.18 -1.41 20.63
N GLN A 71 -2.29 -2.06 19.89
CA GLN A 71 -1.68 -3.33 20.28
C GLN A 71 -0.80 -3.16 21.51
N THR A 72 0.00 -2.10 21.57
CA THR A 72 0.83 -1.76 22.74
C THR A 72 -0.02 -1.55 24.00
N VAL A 73 -1.11 -0.77 23.90
CA VAL A 73 -2.04 -0.55 25.01
C VAL A 73 -2.70 -1.85 25.47
N ARG A 74 -3.08 -2.74 24.54
CA ARG A 74 -3.64 -4.05 24.88
C ARG A 74 -2.65 -4.92 25.66
N PHE A 75 -1.37 -4.92 25.29
CA PHE A 75 -0.34 -5.65 26.03
C PHE A 75 -0.12 -5.09 27.44
N GLN A 76 -0.10 -3.76 27.59
CA GLN A 76 0.02 -3.12 28.91
C GLN A 76 -1.17 -3.46 29.81
N ALA A 77 -2.40 -3.28 29.30
CA ALA A 77 -3.62 -3.61 30.05
C ALA A 77 -3.70 -5.10 30.41
N GLY A 78 -3.26 -5.99 29.51
CA GLY A 78 -3.16 -7.42 29.77
C GLY A 78 -2.19 -7.75 30.92
N ASN A 79 -0.99 -7.16 30.90
CA ASN A 79 0.00 -7.33 31.96
C ASN A 79 -0.47 -6.78 33.31
N GLU A 80 -1.11 -5.61 33.32
CA GLU A 80 -1.69 -5.04 34.53
C GLU A 80 -2.76 -5.96 35.12
N ASN A 81 -3.63 -6.52 34.29
CA ASN A 81 -4.67 -7.44 34.74
C ASN A 81 -4.09 -8.75 35.32
N ILE A 82 -3.02 -9.29 34.72
CA ILE A 82 -2.28 -10.44 35.27
C ILE A 82 -1.66 -10.08 36.63
N SER A 83 -1.05 -8.89 36.74
CA SER A 83 -0.44 -8.43 37.99
C SER A 83 -1.48 -8.23 39.10
N LEU A 84 -2.65 -7.69 38.78
CA LEU A 84 -3.77 -7.51 39.70
C LEU A 84 -4.37 -8.85 40.13
N LEU A 85 -4.50 -9.80 39.20
CA LEU A 85 -4.98 -11.14 39.50
C LEU A 85 -4.00 -11.88 40.43
N ALA A 86 -2.69 -11.76 40.18
CA ALA A 86 -1.64 -12.31 41.03
C ALA A 86 -1.66 -11.66 42.42
N ALA A 87 -1.78 -10.34 42.50
CA ALA A 87 -1.91 -9.60 43.76
C ALA A 87 -3.17 -10.02 44.53
N ARG A 88 -4.30 -10.18 43.84
CA ARG A 88 -5.56 -10.67 44.43
C ARG A 88 -5.41 -12.09 44.95
N ALA A 89 -4.78 -12.99 44.20
CA ALA A 89 -4.50 -14.36 44.64
C ALA A 89 -3.58 -14.39 45.86
N GLN A 90 -2.58 -13.50 45.91
CA GLN A 90 -1.69 -13.37 47.05
C GLN A 90 -2.42 -12.82 48.28
N LEU A 91 -3.25 -11.79 48.13
CA LEU A 91 -4.09 -11.23 49.20
C LEU A 91 -5.13 -12.24 49.71
N ALA A 92 -5.77 -12.98 48.81
CA ALA A 92 -6.73 -14.03 49.14
C ALA A 92 -6.07 -15.33 49.63
N SER A 93 -4.74 -15.42 49.59
CA SER A 93 -4.05 -16.62 50.06
C SER A 93 -4.32 -16.85 51.54
N ARG A 94 -4.61 -18.12 51.90
CA ARG A 94 -4.93 -18.51 53.28
C ARG A 94 -3.89 -18.02 54.29
N LYS A 95 -2.61 -17.98 53.90
CA LYS A 95 -1.52 -17.46 54.74
C LYS A 95 -1.68 -15.97 55.05
N ASN A 96 -2.00 -15.15 54.06
CA ASN A 96 -2.22 -13.72 54.27
C ASN A 96 -3.51 -13.44 55.03
N VAL A 97 -4.60 -14.16 54.72
CA VAL A 97 -5.87 -14.03 55.46
C VAL A 97 -5.68 -14.40 56.94
N VAL A 98 -5.00 -15.52 57.23
CA VAL A 98 -4.70 -15.94 58.61
C VAL A 98 -3.76 -14.95 59.30
N LYS A 99 -2.73 -14.43 58.62
CA LYS A 99 -1.82 -13.42 59.17
C LYS A 99 -2.55 -12.11 59.50
N GLN A 100 -3.43 -11.66 58.62
CA GLN A 100 -4.19 -10.42 58.80
C GLN A 100 -5.27 -10.56 59.88
N ALA A 101 -5.92 -11.73 59.97
CA ALA A 101 -6.84 -12.07 61.05
C ALA A 101 -6.10 -12.19 62.40
N ALA A 102 -4.94 -12.82 62.43
CA ALA A 102 -4.08 -12.90 63.61
C ALA A 102 -3.68 -11.50 64.12
N GLN A 103 -3.32 -10.59 63.20
CA GLN A 103 -3.02 -9.20 63.56
C GLN A 103 -4.25 -8.42 64.06
N ARG A 104 -5.41 -8.52 63.40
CA ARG A 104 -6.61 -7.77 63.79
C ARG A 104 -7.21 -8.24 65.11
N PHE A 105 -7.23 -9.54 65.34
CA PHE A 105 -7.88 -10.14 66.50
C PHE A 105 -6.88 -10.56 67.59
N GLN A 106 -5.60 -10.18 67.45
CA GLN A 106 -4.50 -10.58 68.35
C GLN A 106 -4.45 -12.10 68.61
N LEU A 107 -4.80 -12.89 67.58
CA LEU A 107 -4.89 -14.35 67.70
C LEU A 107 -3.50 -14.97 67.49
N MET A 108 -3.09 -15.84 68.41
CA MET A 108 -1.94 -16.73 68.21
C MET A 108 -2.34 -17.87 67.27
N VAL A 109 -1.59 -18.07 66.19
CA VAL A 109 -1.86 -19.16 65.25
C VAL A 109 -1.49 -20.49 65.92
N PRO A 110 -2.44 -21.45 66.07
CA PRO A 110 -2.16 -22.70 66.75
C PRO A 110 -1.13 -23.54 65.98
N GLY A 111 -0.15 -24.08 66.71
CA GLY A 111 0.84 -25.00 66.17
C GLY A 111 0.21 -26.33 65.76
N LYS A 112 0.85 -27.05 64.83
CA LYS A 112 0.43 -28.42 64.44
C LYS A 112 0.37 -29.30 65.71
N GLY A 113 -0.84 -29.61 66.18
CA GLY A 113 -1.08 -30.42 67.38
C GLY A 113 -1.89 -29.75 68.50
N GLN A 114 -2.18 -28.44 68.43
CA GLN A 114 -2.93 -27.72 69.47
C GLN A 114 -4.47 -27.72 69.28
N VAL A 115 -4.98 -28.30 68.19
CA VAL A 115 -6.43 -28.39 67.97
C VAL A 115 -6.95 -29.70 68.57
N ARG A 116 -7.54 -29.62 69.76
CA ARG A 116 -8.28 -30.73 70.36
C ARG A 116 -9.66 -30.79 69.69
N TYR A 117 -9.89 -31.80 68.85
CA TYR A 117 -11.23 -32.11 68.38
C TYR A 117 -12.04 -32.67 69.56
N LEU A 118 -13.15 -32.03 69.88
CA LEU A 118 -14.20 -32.55 70.76
C LEU A 118 -15.21 -33.34 69.93
#